data_AF-A0A5A7RHS1-F1
#
_entry.id   AF-A0A5A7RHS1-F1
#
_cell.length_a   1.000
_cell.length_b   1.000
_cell.length_c   1.000
_cell.angle_alpha   90.00
_cell.angle_beta   90.00
_cell.angle_gamma   90.00
#
_symmetry.space_group_name_H-M   'P 1'
#
loop_
_entity.id
_entity.type
_entity.pdbx_description
1 polymer ?
#
loop_
_entity_poly.entity_id
_entity_poly.type
_entity_poly.pdbx_seq_one_letter_code
_entity_poly.pdbx_strand_id
1 'polypeptide(L)'
;MDSTPIVLAHDFPPFFRIHSTGRVERYHRHDFVPPSHEPLTGVASKDVPISPENGATARIYLPTADPDRKLPLLVYIHGGGFCIESAFSSMYHRYVNAFASRSRSVVVSVEYRLALEHPIPACYEDAHAVVEWIGSHSGPEPGPDA
;
A
#
# COMPACT_ATOMS: atom_id res chain seq x y z
N MET A 1 29.05 -28.40 15.46
CA MET A 1 28.02 -27.66 14.71
C MET A 1 26.82 -27.63 15.61
N ASP A 2 26.63 -26.51 16.31
CA ASP A 2 25.56 -26.35 17.29
C ASP A 2 24.29 -25.96 16.53
N SER A 3 23.47 -26.96 16.21
CA SER A 3 22.18 -26.74 15.56
C SER A 3 21.15 -26.44 16.64
N THR A 4 21.01 -25.17 17.01
CA THR A 4 19.93 -24.70 17.88
C THR A 4 18.61 -25.22 17.32
N PRO A 5 17.80 -25.97 18.09
CA PRO A 5 16.53 -26.47 17.60
C PRO A 5 15.63 -25.29 17.21
N ILE A 6 15.06 -25.36 16.00
CA ILE A 6 14.07 -24.39 15.54
C ILE A 6 12.78 -24.68 16.30
N VAL A 7 12.53 -23.90 17.35
CA VAL A 7 11.31 -24.02 18.17
C VAL A 7 10.37 -22.87 17.80
N LEU A 8 9.07 -23.12 17.90
CA LEU A 8 8.05 -22.08 17.79
C LEU A 8 8.21 -21.09 18.96
N ALA A 9 8.54 -19.84 18.67
CA ALA A 9 8.70 -18.80 19.70
C ALA A 9 7.36 -18.11 19.99
N HIS A 10 6.65 -17.69 18.94
CA HIS A 10 5.33 -17.07 19.04
C HIS A 10 4.42 -17.54 17.92
N ASP A 11 3.13 -17.66 18.22
CA ASP A 11 2.10 -18.07 17.26
C ASP A 11 0.92 -17.10 17.35
N PHE A 12 0.54 -16.55 16.20
CA PHE A 12 -0.53 -15.55 16.06
C PHE A 12 -1.54 -16.01 15.01
N PRO A 13 -2.28 -17.11 15.23
CA PRO A 13 -3.31 -17.54 14.29
C PRO A 13 -4.44 -16.51 14.19
N PRO A 14 -5.02 -16.29 12.99
CA PRO A 14 -4.76 -17.00 11.74
C PRO A 14 -3.67 -16.34 10.86
N PHE A 15 -2.81 -15.48 11.41
CA PHE A 15 -1.97 -14.59 10.61
C PHE A 15 -0.58 -15.16 10.30
N PHE A 16 0.22 -15.43 11.33
CA PHE A 16 1.61 -15.88 11.16
C PHE A 16 2.15 -16.51 12.45
N ARG A 17 3.30 -17.16 12.31
CA ARG A 17 4.13 -17.63 13.42
C ARG A 17 5.58 -17.18 13.27
N ILE A 18 6.27 -17.10 14.40
CA ILE A 18 7.67 -16.71 14.51
C ILE A 18 8.43 -17.83 15.20
N HIS A 19 9.49 -18.30 14.56
CA HIS A 19 10.40 -19.30 15.12
C HIS A 19 11.53 -18.64 15.93
N SER A 20 12.17 -19.39 16.82
CA SER A 20 13.30 -18.94 17.65
C SER A 20 14.48 -18.36 16.85
N THR A 21 14.58 -18.70 15.56
CA THR A 21 15.59 -18.17 14.64
C THR A 21 15.23 -16.83 14.00
N GLY A 22 14.03 -16.28 14.29
CA GLY A 22 13.49 -15.10 13.62
C GLY A 22 12.78 -15.40 12.30
N ARG A 23 12.75 -16.66 11.83
CA ARG A 23 11.97 -17.05 10.65
C ARG A 23 10.49 -16.81 10.89
N VAL A 24 9.86 -16.09 9.96
CA VAL A 24 8.42 -15.82 9.92
C VAL A 24 7.77 -16.78 8.93
N GLU A 25 6.66 -17.38 9.33
CA GLU A 25 5.80 -18.14 8.41
C GLU A 25 4.38 -17.56 8.45
N ARG A 26 3.88 -17.17 7.28
CA ARG A 26 2.59 -16.50 7.12
C ARG A 26 1.52 -17.51 6.75
N TYR A 27 0.54 -17.68 7.63
CA TYR A 27 -0.67 -18.46 7.34
C TYR A 27 -1.62 -17.65 6.46
N HIS A 28 -1.83 -16.39 6.82
CA HIS A 28 -2.61 -15.45 6.04
C HIS A 28 -1.77 -14.89 4.91
N ARG A 29 -2.14 -15.22 3.68
CA ARG A 29 -1.65 -14.56 2.47
C ARG A 29 -2.83 -13.81 1.89
N HIS A 30 -2.65 -12.51 1.67
CA HIS A 30 -3.66 -11.75 0.96
C HIS A 30 -3.79 -12.30 -0.47
N ASP A 31 -4.98 -12.17 -1.04
CA ASP A 31 -5.17 -12.37 -2.47
C ASP A 31 -4.51 -11.23 -3.26
N PHE A 32 -4.41 -11.40 -4.58
CA PHE A 32 -3.90 -10.38 -5.47
C PHE A 32 -4.96 -10.04 -6.50
N VAL A 33 -5.35 -8.77 -6.56
CA VAL A 33 -6.20 -8.23 -7.61
C VAL A 33 -5.32 -7.43 -8.56
N PRO A 34 -5.28 -7.75 -9.87
CA PRO A 34 -4.53 -6.94 -10.82
C PRO A 34 -5.16 -5.55 -10.98
N PRO A 35 -4.37 -4.53 -11.36
CA PRO A 35 -4.91 -3.23 -11.70
C PRO A 35 -5.84 -3.37 -12.91
N SER A 36 -6.98 -2.68 -12.86
CA SER A 36 -8.04 -2.79 -13.86
C SER A 36 -8.82 -1.47 -14.01
N HIS A 37 -9.62 -1.40 -15.06
CA HIS A 37 -10.72 -0.44 -15.17
C HIS A 37 -12.01 -1.13 -14.72
N GLU A 38 -12.63 -0.63 -13.66
CA GLU A 38 -13.85 -1.19 -13.07
C GLU A 38 -15.09 -0.49 -13.65
N PRO A 39 -15.88 -1.16 -14.53
CA PRO A 39 -17.00 -0.52 -15.22
C PRO A 39 -18.10 -0.04 -14.28
N LEU A 40 -18.32 -0.70 -13.14
CA LEU A 40 -19.39 -0.33 -12.22
C LEU A 40 -19.10 0.97 -11.45
N THR A 41 -17.82 1.26 -11.19
CA THR A 41 -17.41 2.44 -10.44
C THR A 41 -16.78 3.52 -11.33
N GLY A 42 -16.42 3.18 -12.56
CA GLY A 42 -15.71 4.04 -13.50
C GLY A 42 -14.28 4.36 -13.07
N VAL A 43 -13.70 3.60 -12.15
CA VAL A 43 -12.36 3.83 -11.60
C VAL A 43 -11.35 2.98 -12.37
N ALA A 44 -10.33 3.63 -12.91
CA ALA A 44 -9.13 2.96 -13.42
C ALA A 44 -8.10 2.82 -12.30
N SER A 45 -7.35 1.72 -12.28
CA SER A 45 -6.23 1.53 -11.36
C SER A 45 -4.95 1.14 -12.08
N LYS A 46 -3.80 1.50 -11.49
CA LYS A 46 -2.47 1.20 -12.03
C LYS A 46 -1.45 1.05 -10.90
N ASP A 47 -0.60 0.05 -11.00
CA ASP A 47 0.54 -0.12 -10.10
C ASP A 47 1.75 0.66 -10.63
N VAL A 48 2.43 1.37 -9.73
CA VAL A 48 3.59 2.19 -10.06
C VAL A 48 4.77 1.90 -9.11
N PRO A 49 5.98 1.74 -9.64
CA PRO A 49 7.18 1.80 -8.82
C PRO A 49 7.42 3.24 -8.37
N ILE A 50 7.73 3.43 -7.10
CA ILE A 50 7.90 4.75 -6.49
C ILE A 50 9.39 5.03 -6.28
N SER A 51 10.07 4.13 -5.58
CA SER A 51 11.51 4.22 -5.37
C SER A 51 12.13 2.83 -5.60
N PRO A 52 12.94 2.69 -6.66
CA PRO A 52 13.70 1.46 -6.88
C PRO A 52 14.69 1.15 -5.74
N GLU A 53 15.13 2.16 -4.99
CA GLU A 53 16.15 2.01 -3.93
C GLU A 53 15.60 1.30 -2.68
N ASN A 54 14.35 1.58 -2.31
CA ASN A 54 13.70 0.94 -1.15
C ASN A 54 12.62 -0.08 -1.55
N GLY A 55 12.32 -0.20 -2.86
CA GLY A 55 11.32 -1.12 -3.40
C GLY A 55 9.88 -0.67 -3.17
N ALA A 56 9.66 0.58 -2.72
CA ALA A 56 8.32 1.10 -2.49
C ALA A 56 7.52 1.14 -3.80
N THR A 57 6.29 0.66 -3.74
CA THR A 57 5.33 0.72 -4.85
C THR A 57 4.00 1.28 -4.35
N ALA A 58 3.14 1.66 -5.28
CA ALA A 58 1.79 2.08 -4.94
C ALA A 58 0.80 1.68 -6.02
N ARG A 59 -0.47 1.55 -5.64
CA ARG A 59 -1.58 1.48 -6.58
C ARG A 59 -2.30 2.83 -6.64
N ILE A 60 -2.36 3.41 -7.82
CA ILE A 60 -3.12 4.62 -8.10
C ILE A 60 -4.52 4.22 -8.53
N TYR A 61 -5.53 4.89 -7.99
CA TYR A 61 -6.94 4.82 -8.40
C TYR A 61 -7.36 6.17 -8.96
N LEU A 62 -7.77 6.19 -10.22
CA LEU A 62 -8.21 7.37 -10.95
C LEU A 62 -9.71 7.25 -11.23
N PRO A 63 -10.58 8.05 -10.58
CA PRO A 63 -12.00 8.08 -10.90
C PRO A 63 -12.23 8.78 -12.24
N THR A 64 -13.39 8.52 -12.85
CA THR A 64 -13.85 9.29 -14.00
C THR A 64 -14.10 10.75 -13.59
N ALA A 65 -13.49 11.68 -14.32
CA ALA A 65 -13.63 13.11 -14.11
C ALA A 65 -13.42 13.89 -15.41
N ASP A 66 -13.88 15.14 -15.43
CA ASP A 66 -13.63 16.07 -16.53
C ASP A 66 -12.12 16.37 -16.61
N PRO A 67 -11.50 16.35 -17.81
CA PRO A 67 -10.05 16.53 -17.97
C PRO A 67 -9.49 17.83 -17.39
N ASP A 68 -10.29 18.90 -17.37
CA ASP A 68 -9.88 20.23 -16.90
C ASP A 68 -10.12 20.43 -15.39
N ARG A 69 -10.71 19.44 -14.71
CA ARG A 69 -11.05 19.54 -13.29
C ARG A 69 -9.93 18.99 -12.43
N LYS A 70 -9.36 19.84 -11.57
CA LYS A 70 -8.49 19.39 -10.47
C LYS A 70 -9.26 18.48 -9.52
N LEU A 71 -8.66 17.33 -9.19
CA LEU A 71 -9.19 16.38 -8.24
C LEU A 71 -8.40 16.45 -6.92
N PRO A 72 -9.07 16.27 -5.77
CA PRO A 72 -8.37 16.01 -4.53
C PRO A 72 -7.58 14.71 -4.63
N LEU A 73 -6.43 14.67 -3.96
CA LEU A 73 -5.58 13.50 -3.83
C LEU A 73 -5.63 12.97 -2.40
N LEU A 74 -5.81 11.66 -2.24
CA LEU A 74 -5.69 10.95 -0.98
C LEU A 74 -4.50 9.99 -1.03
N VAL A 75 -3.60 10.06 -0.05
CA VAL A 75 -2.64 8.99 0.22
C VAL A 75 -3.27 8.02 1.21
N TYR A 76 -3.37 6.75 0.82
CA TYR A 76 -3.98 5.71 1.64
C TYR A 76 -2.93 4.70 2.08
N ILE A 77 -2.85 4.46 3.40
CA ILE A 77 -1.98 3.47 4.01
C ILE A 77 -2.90 2.39 4.58
N HIS A 78 -2.78 1.16 4.09
CA HIS A 78 -3.64 0.07 4.52
C HIS A 78 -3.35 -0.33 5.97
N GLY A 79 -4.32 -0.99 6.61
CA GLY A 79 -4.17 -1.53 7.96
C GLY A 79 -3.48 -2.90 7.96
N GLY A 80 -3.75 -3.71 8.98
CA GLY A 80 -3.10 -5.03 9.17
C GLY A 80 -1.96 -5.02 10.19
N GLY A 81 -1.95 -4.02 11.08
CA GLY A 81 -0.96 -3.94 12.18
C GLY A 81 0.49 -3.88 11.71
N PHE A 82 0.72 -3.35 10.50
CA PHE A 82 2.00 -3.38 9.77
C PHE A 82 2.52 -4.76 9.40
N CYS A 83 1.83 -5.83 9.79
CA CYS A 83 2.33 -7.19 9.63
C CYS A 83 1.59 -7.97 8.55
N ILE A 84 0.41 -7.56 8.09
CA ILE A 84 -0.38 -8.32 7.09
C ILE A 84 -1.07 -7.39 6.09
N GLU A 85 -1.68 -8.01 5.08
CA GLU A 85 -2.38 -7.37 3.97
C GLU A 85 -1.46 -6.59 3.01
N SER A 86 -2.07 -6.06 1.96
CA SER A 86 -1.40 -5.35 0.85
C SER A 86 -2.38 -4.37 0.20
N ALA A 87 -1.86 -3.31 -0.41
CA ALA A 87 -2.58 -2.43 -1.33
C ALA A 87 -3.19 -3.19 -2.54
N PHE A 88 -2.69 -4.39 -2.82
CA PHE A 88 -3.15 -5.25 -3.91
C PHE A 88 -4.18 -6.30 -3.48
N SER A 89 -4.45 -6.43 -2.17
CA SER A 89 -5.49 -7.31 -1.64
C SER A 89 -6.87 -6.93 -2.14
N SER A 90 -7.78 -7.89 -2.29
CA SER A 90 -9.15 -7.59 -2.74
C SER A 90 -9.93 -6.80 -1.70
N MET A 91 -9.61 -6.95 -0.41
CA MET A 91 -10.22 -6.19 0.68
C MET A 91 -9.94 -4.70 0.51
N TYR A 92 -8.67 -4.31 0.46
CA TYR A 92 -8.30 -2.91 0.32
C TYR A 92 -8.56 -2.39 -1.09
N HIS A 93 -8.41 -3.21 -2.13
CA HIS A 93 -8.75 -2.80 -3.49
C HIS A 93 -10.22 -2.38 -3.62
N ARG A 94 -11.16 -3.20 -3.12
CA ARG A 94 -12.59 -2.86 -3.17
C ARG A 94 -12.90 -1.60 -2.37
N TYR A 95 -12.32 -1.48 -1.17
CA TYR A 95 -12.53 -0.32 -0.30
C TYR A 95 -12.04 0.98 -0.96
N VAL A 96 -10.80 0.99 -1.45
CA VAL A 96 -10.18 2.17 -2.05
C VAL A 96 -10.84 2.53 -3.39
N ASN A 97 -11.20 1.54 -4.22
CA ASN A 97 -11.94 1.77 -5.45
C ASN A 97 -13.29 2.46 -5.19
N ALA A 98 -14.07 1.91 -4.24
CA ALA A 98 -15.35 2.50 -3.85
C ALA A 98 -15.18 3.91 -3.26
N PHE A 99 -14.13 4.14 -2.47
CA PHE A 99 -13.80 5.46 -1.95
C PHE A 99 -13.53 6.45 -3.09
N ALA A 100 -12.58 6.13 -3.98
CA ALA A 100 -12.18 6.98 -5.11
C ALA A 100 -13.37 7.38 -5.99
N SER A 101 -14.25 6.42 -6.29
CA SER A 101 -15.48 6.64 -7.06
C SER A 101 -16.43 7.62 -6.37
N ARG A 102 -16.69 7.41 -5.06
CA ARG A 102 -17.68 8.21 -4.30
C ARG A 102 -17.16 9.61 -3.96
N SER A 103 -15.87 9.74 -3.64
CA SER A 103 -15.26 11.02 -3.28
C SER A 103 -14.79 11.82 -4.49
N ARG A 104 -14.75 11.20 -5.69
CA ARG A 104 -14.13 11.76 -6.90
C ARG A 104 -12.72 12.25 -6.61
N SER A 105 -11.92 11.40 -5.97
CA SER A 105 -10.53 11.68 -5.60
C SER A 105 -9.59 10.71 -6.28
N VAL A 106 -8.42 11.19 -6.68
CA VAL A 106 -7.30 10.29 -6.97
C VAL A 106 -6.85 9.68 -5.65
N VAL A 107 -6.68 8.37 -5.58
CA VAL A 107 -6.16 7.71 -4.39
C VAL A 107 -4.86 7.00 -4.72
N VAL A 108 -3.81 7.26 -3.95
CA VAL A 108 -2.52 6.56 -4.03
C VAL A 108 -2.43 5.63 -2.82
N SER A 109 -2.69 4.35 -3.03
CA SER A 109 -2.61 3.30 -2.00
C SER A 109 -1.18 2.78 -1.91
N VAL A 110 -0.53 3.02 -0.77
CA VAL A 110 0.86 2.66 -0.51
C VAL A 110 0.99 1.16 -0.31
N GLU A 111 1.88 0.51 -1.06
CA GLU A 111 2.36 -0.83 -0.78
C GLU A 111 3.67 -0.72 0.01
N TYR A 112 3.55 -0.78 1.34
CA TYR A 112 4.69 -0.65 2.24
C TYR A 112 5.22 -2.02 2.66
N ARG A 113 6.51 -2.08 3.00
CA ARG A 113 7.15 -3.29 3.51
C ARG A 113 6.58 -3.68 4.87
N LEU A 114 6.19 -4.94 5.00
CA LEU A 114 5.60 -5.47 6.23
C LEU A 114 6.67 -5.70 7.31
N ALA A 115 6.28 -5.42 8.55
CA ALA A 115 7.03 -5.73 9.75
C ALA A 115 7.26 -7.24 9.90
N LEU A 116 8.21 -7.58 10.79
CA LEU A 116 8.86 -8.88 10.98
C LEU A 116 10.01 -9.13 10.00
N GLU A 117 9.76 -9.11 8.69
CA GLU A 117 10.82 -9.15 7.68
C GLU A 117 11.49 -7.78 7.52
N HIS A 118 10.71 -6.69 7.62
CA HIS A 118 11.18 -5.32 7.56
C HIS A 118 10.71 -4.53 8.78
N PRO A 119 11.47 -4.56 9.90
CA PRO A 119 11.08 -3.86 11.12
C PRO A 119 10.82 -2.37 10.91
N ILE A 120 10.01 -1.79 11.80
CA ILE A 120 9.86 -0.33 11.90
C ILE A 120 11.27 0.29 12.02
N PRO A 121 11.60 1.33 11.22
CA PRO A 121 10.69 2.27 10.53
C PRO A 121 10.40 2.00 9.04
N ALA A 122 10.72 0.83 8.48
CA ALA A 122 10.64 0.59 7.03
C ALA A 122 9.30 1.00 6.39
N CYS A 123 8.17 0.68 7.03
CA CYS A 123 6.84 1.06 6.52
C CYS A 123 6.61 2.58 6.48
N TYR A 124 7.21 3.34 7.41
CA TYR A 124 7.13 4.80 7.43
C TYR A 124 8.00 5.41 6.35
N GLU A 125 9.20 4.86 6.13
CA GLU A 125 10.08 5.29 5.05
C GLU A 125 9.42 5.08 3.68
N ASP A 126 8.74 3.96 3.49
CA ASP A 126 8.02 3.67 2.23
C ASP A 126 6.86 4.64 2.02
N ALA A 127 6.05 4.89 3.06
CA ALA A 127 4.95 5.85 3.00
C ALA A 127 5.46 7.28 2.75
N HIS A 128 6.57 7.67 3.38
CA HIS A 128 7.21 8.97 3.16
C HIS A 128 7.70 9.10 1.71
N ALA A 129 8.35 8.07 1.17
CA ALA A 129 8.82 8.05 -0.21
C ALA A 129 7.66 8.23 -1.21
N VAL A 130 6.48 7.67 -0.93
CA VAL A 130 5.28 7.93 -1.76
C VAL A 130 4.85 9.39 -1.69
N VAL A 131 4.85 10.00 -0.50
CA VAL A 131 4.49 11.42 -0.34
C VAL A 131 5.47 12.33 -1.07
N GLU A 132 6.77 12.08 -0.96
CA GLU A 132 7.81 12.82 -1.69
C GLU A 132 7.67 12.63 -3.21
N TRP A 133 7.40 11.40 -3.65
CA TRP A 133 7.16 11.10 -5.06
C TRP A 133 5.94 11.88 -5.59
N ILE A 134 4.83 11.91 -4.86
CA ILE A 134 3.66 12.74 -5.23
C ILE A 134 4.06 14.22 -5.31
N GLY A 135 4.79 14.72 -4.31
CA GLY A 135 5.26 16.10 -4.27
C GLY A 135 6.06 16.49 -5.51
N SER A 136 6.91 15.59 -6.02
CA SER A 136 7.72 15.83 -7.22
C SER A 136 6.92 15.95 -8.53
N HIS A 137 5.65 15.55 -8.56
CA HIS A 137 4.75 15.70 -9.71
C HIS A 137 3.96 17.02 -9.68
N SER A 138 4.14 17.83 -8.65
CA SER A 138 3.46 19.12 -8.54
C SER A 138 4.08 20.12 -9.52
N GLY A 139 3.25 20.77 -10.34
CA GLY A 139 3.68 21.92 -11.14
C GLY A 139 3.98 23.14 -10.24
N PRO A 140 4.56 24.22 -10.79
CA PRO A 140 4.67 25.49 -10.09
C PRO A 140 3.26 26.07 -9.90
N GLU A 141 2.57 25.66 -8.83
CA GLU A 141 1.31 26.28 -8.42
C GLU A 141 1.60 27.48 -7.52
N PRO A 142 0.89 28.61 -7.70
CA PRO A 142 0.78 29.61 -6.66
C PRO A 142 0.20 28.90 -5.44
N GLY A 143 0.83 29.04 -4.28
CA GLY A 143 0.31 28.46 -3.05
C GLY A 143 -1.13 28.95 -2.78
N PRO A 144 -1.86 28.32 -1.84
CA PRO A 144 -3.20 28.74 -1.47
C PRO A 144 -3.31 30.21 -0.99
N ASP A 145 -2.17 30.89 -0.82
CA ASP A 145 -2.02 32.31 -0.41
C ASP A 145 -1.54 33.26 -1.53
N ALA A 146 -1.60 32.86 -2.81
CA ALA A 146 -1.18 33.70 -3.93
C ALA A 146 -2.33 34.32 -4.73
#